data_AF-A0A2W5QED0-F1
#
_entry.id   AF-A0A2W5QED0-F1
#
_cell.length_a   1.000
_cell.length_b   1.000
_cell.length_c   1.000
_cell.angle_alpha   90.00
_cell.angle_beta   90.00
_cell.angle_gamma   90.00
#
_symmetry.space_group_name_H-M   'P 1'
#
loop_
_entity.id
_entity.type
_entity.pdbx_description
1 polymer ?
#
loop_
_entity_poly.entity_id
_entity_poly.type
_entity_poly.pdbx_seq_one_letter_code
_entity_poly.pdbx_strand_id
1 'polypeptide(L)'
;MAKERTELGLALEEGLKEALAWKRGEIALETVNVDPMPPARIKAIRKKAAKSAKAFEARYGIAASTVQNWEQGRRKPDPASRLVLKAIELDPDFMEKAASAA
;
A
#
# COMPACT_ATOMS: atom_id res chain seq x y z
N MET A 1 -4.81 43.15 -7.19
CA MET A 1 -3.72 43.11 -6.21
C MET A 1 -3.34 41.66 -6.00
N ALA A 2 -2.07 41.28 -6.13
CA ALA A 2 -1.63 39.93 -5.84
C ALA A 2 -1.88 39.65 -4.35
N LYS A 3 -2.45 38.48 -4.01
CA LYS A 3 -2.59 38.08 -2.61
C LYS A 3 -1.20 38.05 -1.97
N GLU A 4 -1.07 38.72 -0.83
CA GLU A 4 0.19 38.83 -0.10
C GLU A 4 0.71 37.44 0.29
N ARG A 5 2.02 37.23 0.19
CA ARG A 5 2.65 35.93 0.49
C ARG A 5 2.63 35.73 2.00
N THR A 6 1.98 34.66 2.45
CA THR A 6 1.90 34.30 3.87
C THR A 6 3.17 33.57 4.32
N GLU A 7 3.49 33.67 5.62
CA GLU A 7 4.58 32.91 6.24
C GLU A 7 4.43 31.39 6.02
N LEU A 8 3.21 30.88 6.17
CA LEU A 8 2.90 29.47 5.90
C LEU A 8 3.20 29.10 4.43
N GLY A 9 2.83 29.96 3.48
CA GLY A 9 3.09 29.72 2.06
C GLY A 9 4.57 29.68 1.72
N LEU A 10 5.37 30.54 2.36
CA LEU A 10 6.82 30.55 2.24
C LEU A 10 7.45 29.27 2.81
N ALA A 11 7.03 28.85 4.02
CA ALA A 11 7.51 27.63 4.66
C ALA A 11 7.17 26.36 3.86
N LEU A 12 5.98 26.30 3.25
CA LEU A 12 5.60 25.19 2.37
C LEU A 12 6.46 25.14 1.10
N GLU A 13 6.74 26.29 0.49
CA GLU A 13 7.61 26.36 -0.70
C GLU A 13 9.03 25.90 -0.38
N GLU A 14 9.56 26.33 0.78
CA GLU A 14 10.86 25.92 1.28
C GLU A 14 10.94 24.39 1.47
N GLY A 15 10.00 23.81 2.21
CA GLY A 15 9.97 22.35 2.41
C GLY A 15 9.83 21.55 1.11
N LEU A 16 9.08 22.05 0.11
CA LEU A 16 8.99 21.40 -1.21
C LEU A 16 10.30 21.48 -2.00
N LYS A 17 11.06 22.58 -1.88
CA LYS A 17 12.38 22.72 -2.48
C LYS A 17 13.38 21.74 -1.86
N GLU A 18 13.36 21.58 -0.54
CA GLU A 18 14.18 20.58 0.18
C GLU A 18 13.85 19.16 -0.29
N ALA A 19 12.56 18.80 -0.37
CA ALA A 19 12.14 17.48 -0.86
C ALA A 19 12.62 17.19 -2.29
N LEU A 20 12.63 18.21 -3.16
CA LEU A 20 13.17 18.10 -4.52
C LEU A 20 14.69 17.91 -4.53
N ALA A 21 15.43 18.66 -3.72
CA ALA A 21 16.88 18.54 -3.60
C ALA A 21 17.29 17.16 -3.07
N TRP A 22 16.57 16.63 -2.08
CA TRP A 22 16.76 15.27 -1.58
C TRP A 22 16.51 14.23 -2.67
N LYS A 23 15.40 14.36 -3.42
CA LYS A 23 15.08 13.45 -4.53
C LYS A 23 16.16 13.44 -5.63
N ARG A 24 16.87 14.56 -5.83
CA ARG A 24 18.01 14.68 -6.75
C ARG A 24 19.33 14.19 -6.17
N GLY A 25 19.38 13.83 -4.88
CA GLY A 25 20.60 13.42 -4.19
C GLY A 25 21.52 14.58 -3.80
N GLU A 26 21.02 15.82 -3.81
CA GLU A 26 21.80 17.02 -3.51
C GLU A 26 21.95 17.26 -2.00
N ILE A 27 20.95 16.83 -1.21
CA ILE A 27 20.95 16.92 0.25
C ILE A 27 20.55 15.58 0.88
N ALA A 28 20.99 15.36 2.12
CA ALA A 28 20.48 14.28 2.95
C ALA A 28 19.32 14.80 3.81
N LEU A 29 18.22 14.05 3.85
CA LEU A 29 17.10 14.27 4.76
C LEU A 29 16.88 13.02 5.61
N GLU A 30 16.36 13.21 6.81
CA GLU A 30 15.83 12.10 7.59
C GLU A 30 14.60 11.54 6.85
N THR A 31 14.67 10.27 6.46
CA THR A 31 13.61 9.64 5.66
C THR A 31 13.10 8.38 6.32
N VAL A 32 11.79 8.18 6.27
CA VAL A 32 11.15 6.93 6.67
C VAL A 32 10.65 6.22 5.42
N ASN A 33 11.11 4.98 5.22
CA ASN A 33 10.56 4.12 4.18
C ASN A 33 9.18 3.61 4.62
N VAL A 34 8.13 4.15 3.99
CA VAL A 34 6.77 3.66 4.20
C VAL A 34 6.59 2.37 3.42
N ASP A 35 6.35 1.26 4.12
CA ASP A 35 5.99 0.00 3.47
C ASP A 35 4.69 0.20 2.67
N PRO A 36 4.67 -0.02 1.34
CA PRO A 36 3.48 0.18 0.54
C PRO A 36 2.35 -0.80 0.91
N MET A 37 2.66 -1.90 1.59
CA MET A 37 1.70 -2.95 1.94
C MET A 37 1.92 -3.41 3.40
N PRO A 38 1.67 -2.55 4.40
CA PRO A 38 1.89 -2.91 5.80
C PRO A 38 0.89 -3.99 6.26
N PRO A 39 1.22 -4.79 7.28
CA PRO A 39 0.35 -5.88 7.77
C PRO A 39 -1.10 -5.45 8.06
N ALA A 40 -1.28 -4.25 8.62
CA ALA A 40 -2.60 -3.67 8.88
C ALA A 40 -3.43 -3.44 7.62
N ARG A 41 -2.80 -3.00 6.51
CA ARG A 41 -3.46 -2.81 5.21
C ARG A 41 -3.86 -4.16 4.61
N ILE A 42 -2.98 -5.16 4.67
CA ILE A 42 -3.28 -6.52 4.17
C ILE A 42 -4.51 -7.08 4.87
N LYS A 43 -4.57 -6.93 6.20
CA LYS A 43 -5.73 -7.34 7.01
C LYS A 43 -7.01 -6.59 6.62
N ALA A 44 -6.90 -5.30 6.30
CA ALA A 44 -8.04 -4.51 5.83
C ALA A 44 -8.54 -4.99 4.46
N ILE A 45 -7.64 -5.27 3.50
CA ILE A 45 -7.97 -5.83 2.18
C ILE A 45 -8.70 -7.17 2.36
N ARG A 46 -8.12 -8.10 3.14
CA ARG A 46 -8.74 -9.40 3.39
C ARG A 46 -10.11 -9.28 4.05
N LYS A 47 -10.27 -8.38 5.05
CA LYS A 47 -11.56 -8.13 5.72
C LYS A 47 -12.64 -7.62 4.76
N LYS A 48 -12.27 -6.74 3.82
CA LYS A 48 -13.20 -6.23 2.80
C LYS A 48 -13.58 -7.30 1.78
N ALA A 49 -12.61 -8.13 1.39
CA ALA A 49 -12.78 -9.13 0.34
C ALA A 49 -13.40 -10.45 0.84
N ALA A 50 -13.23 -10.83 2.10
CA ALA A 50 -13.74 -12.08 2.66
C ALA A 50 -13.93 -12.03 4.19
N LYS A 51 -14.79 -12.90 4.73
CA LYS A 51 -15.07 -12.96 6.18
C LYS A 51 -13.91 -13.54 7.00
N SER A 52 -13.14 -14.47 6.44
CA SER A 52 -12.00 -15.13 7.11
C SER A 52 -10.83 -15.36 6.14
N ALA A 53 -9.66 -15.76 6.66
CA ALA A 53 -8.52 -16.13 5.81
C ALA A 53 -8.80 -17.39 4.99
N LYS A 54 -9.53 -18.37 5.54
CA LYS A 54 -9.97 -19.56 4.79
C LYS A 54 -10.96 -19.21 3.67
N ALA A 55 -11.88 -18.27 3.92
CA ALA A 55 -12.78 -17.79 2.87
C ALA A 55 -12.02 -17.00 1.78
N PHE A 56 -10.97 -16.27 2.17
CA PHE A 56 -10.09 -15.57 1.22
C PHE A 56 -9.31 -16.57 0.35
N GLU A 57 -8.81 -17.65 0.95
CA GLU A 57 -8.18 -18.76 0.23
C GLU A 57 -9.15 -19.42 -0.73
N ALA A 58 -10.36 -19.77 -0.28
CA ALA A 58 -11.37 -20.36 -1.15
C ALA A 58 -11.77 -19.44 -2.32
N ARG A 59 -11.74 -18.11 -2.11
CA ARG A 59 -12.14 -17.12 -3.11
C ARG A 59 -11.03 -16.79 -4.12
N TYR A 60 -9.76 -16.78 -3.71
CA TYR A 60 -8.65 -16.27 -4.53
C TYR A 60 -7.46 -17.23 -4.69
N GLY A 61 -7.53 -18.43 -4.12
CA GLY A 61 -6.46 -19.43 -4.19
C GLY A 61 -5.19 -19.11 -3.37
N ILE A 62 -5.17 -18.00 -2.62
CA ILE A 62 -4.04 -17.64 -1.76
C ILE A 62 -4.21 -18.32 -0.40
N ALA A 63 -3.31 -19.25 -0.07
CA ALA A 63 -3.36 -20.02 1.18
C ALA A 63 -3.60 -19.13 2.41
N ALA A 64 -4.51 -19.55 3.30
CA ALA A 64 -4.86 -18.80 4.49
C ALA A 64 -3.65 -18.55 5.40
N SER A 65 -2.74 -19.52 5.49
CA SER A 65 -1.48 -19.41 6.23
C SER A 65 -0.57 -18.30 5.68
N THR A 66 -0.51 -18.16 4.35
CA THR A 66 0.25 -17.11 3.67
C THR A 66 -0.29 -15.72 4.00
N VAL A 67 -1.61 -15.52 3.86
CA VAL A 67 -2.25 -14.24 4.19
C VAL A 67 -2.10 -13.92 5.67
N GLN A 68 -2.26 -14.90 6.57
CA GLN A 68 -2.07 -14.70 8.00
C GLN A 68 -0.64 -14.32 8.36
N ASN A 69 0.37 -14.94 7.73
CA ASN A 69 1.77 -14.57 7.93
C ASN A 69 2.04 -13.12 7.52
N TRP A 70 1.40 -12.66 6.44
CA TRP A 70 1.46 -11.26 6.01
C TRP A 70 0.72 -10.31 6.97
N GLU A 71 -0.50 -10.66 7.40
CA GLU A 71 -1.30 -9.86 8.35
C GLU A 71 -0.62 -9.71 9.72
N GLN A 72 0.22 -10.67 10.11
CA GLN A 72 1.01 -10.65 11.35
C GLN A 72 2.41 -10.04 11.16
N GLY A 73 2.80 -9.70 9.94
CA GLY A 73 4.13 -9.18 9.63
C GLY A 73 5.27 -10.20 9.75
N ARG A 74 4.96 -11.49 9.93
CA ARG A 74 5.97 -12.58 9.98
C ARG A 74 6.67 -12.76 8.63
N ARG A 75 5.97 -12.44 7.53
CA ARG A 75 6.50 -12.41 6.17
C ARG A 75 5.96 -11.16 5.47
N LYS A 76 6.69 -10.69 4.46
CA LYS A 76 6.20 -9.64 3.56
C LYS A 76 5.75 -10.27 2.23
N PRO A 77 4.65 -9.78 1.63
CA PRO A 77 4.30 -10.17 0.27
C PRO A 77 5.38 -9.70 -0.70
N ASP A 78 5.73 -10.55 -1.66
CA ASP A 78 6.62 -10.20 -2.76
C ASP A 78 5.95 -9.20 -3.73
N PRO A 79 6.65 -8.65 -4.73
CA PRO A 79 6.07 -7.68 -5.65
C PRO A 79 4.80 -8.19 -6.37
N ALA A 80 4.77 -9.45 -6.79
CA ALA A 80 3.63 -10.03 -7.50
C ALA A 80 2.42 -10.18 -6.57
N SER A 81 2.63 -10.66 -5.34
CA SER A 81 1.61 -10.78 -4.30
C SER A 81 1.04 -9.42 -3.92
N ARG A 82 1.87 -8.36 -3.87
CA ARG A 82 1.39 -6.99 -3.64
C ARG A 82 0.50 -6.50 -4.78
N LEU A 83 0.84 -6.82 -6.03
CA LEU A 83 0.01 -6.50 -7.19
C LEU A 83 -1.34 -7.22 -7.10
N VAL A 84 -1.36 -8.52 -6.78
CA VAL A 84 -2.59 -9.29 -6.60
C VAL A 84 -3.45 -8.73 -5.46
N LEU A 85 -2.86 -8.43 -4.29
CA LEU A 85 -3.57 -7.79 -3.18
C LEU A 85 -4.17 -6.43 -3.60
N LYS A 86 -3.43 -5.66 -4.40
CA LYS A 86 -3.92 -4.38 -4.93
C LYS A 86 -5.05 -4.56 -5.92
N ALA A 87 -4.97 -5.55 -6.80
CA ALA A 87 -6.03 -5.87 -7.75
C ALA A 87 -7.30 -6.32 -7.01
N ILE A 88 -7.18 -7.15 -5.98
CA ILE A 88 -8.30 -7.55 -5.12
C ILE A 88 -8.91 -6.35 -4.39
N GLU A 89 -8.08 -5.39 -3.93
CA GLU A 89 -8.57 -4.15 -3.30
C GLU A 89 -9.39 -3.27 -4.27
N LEU A 90 -9.00 -3.25 -5.56
CA LEU A 90 -9.64 -2.44 -6.59
C LEU A 90 -10.92 -3.08 -7.12
N ASP A 91 -10.88 -4.37 -7.45
CA ASP A 91 -12.01 -5.11 -8.02
C ASP A 91 -12.02 -6.57 -7.51
N PRO A 92 -12.63 -6.81 -6.33
CA PRO A 92 -12.73 -8.14 -5.74
C PRO A 92 -13.45 -9.15 -6.64
N ASP A 93 -14.48 -8.71 -7.37
CA ASP A 93 -15.35 -9.59 -8.15
C ASP A 93 -14.69 -10.00 -9.47
N PHE A 94 -13.96 -9.09 -10.12
CA PHE A 94 -13.09 -9.44 -11.24
C PHE A 94 -12.01 -10.43 -10.81
N MET A 95 -11.36 -10.19 -9.67
CA MET A 95 -10.30 -11.07 -9.19
C MET A 95 -10.80 -12.46 -8.79
N GLU A 96 -12.01 -12.57 -8.24
CA GLU A 96 -12.64 -13.88 -7.98
C GLU A 96 -12.90 -14.62 -9.29
N LYS A 97 -13.46 -13.94 -10.30
CA LYS A 97 -13.66 -14.55 -11.63
C LYS A 97 -12.34 -15.01 -12.24
N ALA A 98 -11.30 -14.18 -12.19
CA ALA A 98 -9.97 -14.51 -12.69
C ALA A 98 -9.37 -15.72 -11.94
N ALA A 99 -9.53 -15.79 -10.61
CA ALA A 99 -9.06 -16.91 -9.81
C ALA A 99 -9.80 -18.23 -10.11
N SER A 100 -11.10 -18.17 -10.42
CA SER A 100 -11.88 -19.37 -10.77
C SER A 100 -11.57 -19.95 -12.15
N ALA A 101 -10.92 -19.19 -13.02
CA ALA A 101 -10.57 -19.59 -14.38
C ALA A 101 -9.12 -20.09 -14.52
N ALA A 102 -8.34 -20.04 -13.43
CA ALA A 102 -6.95 -20.49 -13.36
C ALA A 102 -6.86 -21.93 -12.83
#